data_AF-A0A1F7YIJ4-F1
#
_entry.id   AF-A0A1F7YIJ4-F1
#
_cell.length_a   1.000
_cell.length_b   1.000
_cell.length_c   1.000
_cell.angle_alpha   90.00
_cell.angle_beta   90.00
_cell.angle_gamma   90.00
#
_symmetry.space_group_name_H-M   'P 1'
#
loop_
_entity.id
_entity.type
_entity.pdbx_description
1 polymer ?
#
loop_
_entity_poly.entity_id
_entity_poly.type
_entity_poly.pdbx_seq_one_letter_code
_entity_poly.pdbx_strand_id
1 'polypeptide(L)'
;MELPSNVRIKKGLWNIFPFSKYTAQAIYPNIYFTKDVFEDLKSNSPNPRYIAALKHEQTHIERQKKVGWVNWGLRYIFSPNFRFNEELEAIKSSIKYLKNVKGNFDTARSAKFLSSWLYLWCISYDKAKEQLDGCWIEV
;
A
#
# COMPACT_ATOMS: atom_id res chain seq x y z
N MET A 1 -1.04 16.58 -10.56
CA MET A 1 0.42 16.30 -10.57
C MET A 1 0.77 15.47 -11.80
N GLU A 2 2.02 15.46 -12.26
CA GLU A 2 2.43 14.50 -13.29
C GLU A 2 2.54 13.10 -12.66
N LEU A 3 1.68 12.17 -13.10
CA LEU A 3 1.71 10.80 -12.59
C LEU A 3 2.84 10.01 -13.24
N PRO A 4 3.54 9.15 -12.48
CA PRO A 4 4.54 8.25 -13.05
C PRO A 4 3.96 7.40 -14.17
N SER A 5 4.77 7.17 -15.21
CA SER A 5 4.35 6.48 -16.44
C SER A 5 4.00 5.01 -16.23
N ASN A 6 4.22 4.42 -15.06
CA ASN A 6 3.85 3.04 -14.70
C ASN A 6 2.56 2.95 -13.87
N VAL A 7 1.89 4.07 -13.59
CA VAL A 7 0.56 4.09 -12.96
C VAL A 7 -0.52 3.84 -14.02
N ARG A 8 -1.47 2.96 -13.70
CA ARG A 8 -2.49 2.44 -14.62
C ARG A 8 -3.85 2.36 -13.92
N ILE A 9 -4.90 2.40 -14.73
CA ILE A 9 -6.28 2.12 -14.29
C ILE A 9 -6.50 0.60 -14.32
N LYS A 10 -7.15 0.05 -13.30
CA LYS A 10 -7.64 -1.35 -13.31
C LYS A 10 -8.71 -1.52 -14.40
N LYS A 11 -8.55 -2.54 -15.25
CA LYS A 11 -9.47 -2.86 -16.35
C LYS A 11 -9.93 -4.32 -16.28
N GLY A 12 -11.09 -4.65 -16.86
CA GLY A 12 -11.51 -6.05 -17.08
C GLY A 12 -11.86 -6.83 -15.80
N LEU A 13 -11.42 -8.10 -15.72
CA LEU A 13 -11.80 -9.08 -14.68
C LEU A 13 -11.44 -8.65 -13.24
N TRP A 14 -10.56 -7.65 -13.09
CA TRP A 14 -10.29 -7.01 -11.81
C TRP A 14 -11.59 -6.52 -11.17
N ASN A 15 -12.53 -5.98 -11.93
CA ASN A 15 -13.82 -5.47 -11.44
C ASN A 15 -14.78 -6.55 -10.91
N ILE A 16 -14.44 -7.84 -11.04
CA ILE A 16 -15.27 -8.97 -10.60
C ILE A 16 -14.94 -9.37 -9.15
N PHE A 17 -13.70 -9.19 -8.71
CA PHE A 17 -13.34 -9.46 -7.31
C PHE A 17 -13.81 -8.31 -6.41
N PRO A 18 -14.70 -8.56 -5.43
CA PRO A 18 -15.36 -7.50 -4.67
C PRO A 18 -14.40 -6.55 -3.92
N PHE A 19 -13.21 -7.02 -3.57
CA PHE A 19 -12.20 -6.26 -2.82
C PHE A 19 -11.24 -5.45 -3.69
N SER A 20 -11.14 -5.77 -4.99
CA SER A 20 -10.24 -5.06 -5.91
C SER A 20 -10.69 -3.61 -6.14
N LYS A 21 -11.98 -3.32 -5.97
CA LYS A 21 -12.59 -2.00 -6.15
C LYS A 21 -12.23 -1.03 -5.03
N TYR A 22 -11.64 -1.51 -3.93
CA TYR A 22 -11.35 -0.71 -2.75
C TYR A 22 -9.86 -0.69 -2.38
N THR A 23 -9.03 -1.33 -3.18
CA THR A 23 -7.60 -1.51 -2.91
C THR A 23 -6.78 -0.94 -4.07
N ALA A 24 -5.48 -0.74 -3.89
CA ALA A 24 -4.53 -0.57 -4.98
C ALA A 24 -3.73 -1.87 -5.14
N GLN A 25 -3.04 -2.02 -6.28
CA GLN A 25 -2.17 -3.18 -6.52
C GLN A 25 -0.86 -2.77 -7.20
N ALA A 26 0.26 -3.13 -6.61
CA ALA A 26 1.58 -3.10 -7.24
C ALA A 26 1.94 -4.47 -7.84
N ILE A 27 2.03 -4.54 -9.16
CA ILE A 27 2.53 -5.73 -9.90
C ILE A 27 3.63 -5.24 -10.81
N TYR A 28 4.87 -5.54 -10.45
CA TYR A 28 6.05 -5.04 -11.15
C TYR A 28 5.93 -5.17 -12.69
N PRO A 29 6.17 -4.08 -13.44
CA PRO A 29 6.61 -2.75 -13.00
C PRO A 29 5.48 -1.75 -12.74
N ASN A 30 4.21 -2.16 -12.77
CA ASN A 30 3.04 -1.30 -12.84
C ASN A 30 2.28 -1.19 -11.51
N ILE A 31 1.66 -0.02 -11.28
CA ILE A 31 0.76 0.24 -10.16
C ILE A 31 -0.65 0.45 -10.70
N TYR A 32 -1.63 -0.21 -10.10
CA TYR A 32 -3.01 -0.20 -10.57
C TYR A 32 -3.95 0.38 -9.52
N PHE A 33 -4.65 1.45 -9.91
CA PHE A 33 -5.69 2.11 -9.11
C PHE A 33 -7.07 1.96 -9.75
N THR A 34 -8.13 2.17 -8.96
CA THR A 34 -9.46 2.39 -9.52
C THR A 34 -9.50 3.67 -10.35
N LYS A 35 -10.46 3.77 -11.27
CA LYS A 35 -10.60 4.94 -12.15
C LYS A 35 -10.70 6.24 -11.34
N ASP A 36 -11.49 6.24 -10.27
CA ASP A 36 -11.73 7.43 -9.45
C ASP A 36 -10.44 7.90 -8.76
N VAL A 37 -9.68 6.98 -8.18
CA VAL A 37 -8.39 7.32 -7.54
C VAL A 37 -7.37 7.77 -8.58
N PHE A 38 -7.34 7.14 -9.76
CA PHE A 38 -6.43 7.52 -10.85
C PHE A 38 -6.69 8.94 -11.35
N GLU A 39 -7.96 9.31 -11.58
CA GLU A 39 -8.29 10.66 -12.04
C GLU A 39 -8.09 11.72 -10.93
N ASP A 40 -8.39 11.39 -9.67
CA ASP A 40 -8.08 12.28 -8.54
C ASP A 40 -6.57 12.56 -8.45
N LEU A 41 -5.74 11.52 -8.58
CA LEU A 41 -4.28 11.63 -8.61
C LEU A 41 -3.75 12.52 -9.75
N LYS A 42 -4.49 12.63 -10.87
CA LYS A 42 -4.13 13.52 -11.98
C LYS A 42 -4.55 14.97 -11.76
N SER A 43 -5.46 15.23 -10.82
CA SER A 43 -5.97 16.57 -10.57
C SER A 43 -4.87 17.54 -10.09
N ASN A 44 -5.19 18.83 -10.06
CA ASN A 44 -4.28 19.86 -9.57
C ASN A 44 -4.11 19.84 -8.05
N SER A 45 -5.07 19.26 -7.32
CA SER A 45 -5.05 19.15 -5.86
C SER A 45 -5.56 17.75 -5.45
N PRO A 46 -4.75 16.70 -5.69
CA PRO A 46 -5.13 15.33 -5.37
C PRO A 46 -5.31 15.14 -3.86
N ASN A 47 -6.18 14.21 -3.49
CA ASN A 47 -6.39 13.84 -2.10
C ASN A 47 -5.07 13.32 -1.49
N PRO A 48 -4.58 13.90 -0.38
CA PRO A 48 -3.35 13.45 0.27
C PRO A 48 -3.34 11.96 0.61
N ARG A 49 -4.50 11.35 0.91
CA ARG A 49 -4.59 9.92 1.18
C ARG A 49 -4.33 9.07 -0.06
N TYR A 50 -4.70 9.53 -1.25
CA TYR A 50 -4.41 8.83 -2.49
C TYR A 50 -2.94 8.98 -2.89
N ILE A 51 -2.32 10.14 -2.62
CA ILE A 51 -0.87 10.26 -2.76
C ILE A 51 -0.15 9.32 -1.78
N ALA A 52 -0.60 9.25 -0.52
CA ALA A 52 -0.03 8.34 0.46
C ALA A 52 -0.13 6.87 0.02
N ALA A 53 -1.26 6.48 -0.59
CA ALA A 53 -1.43 5.16 -1.20
C ALA A 53 -0.51 4.97 -2.42
N LEU A 54 -0.35 5.97 -3.28
CA LEU A 54 0.62 5.91 -4.37
C LEU A 54 2.05 5.70 -3.86
N LYS A 55 2.44 6.38 -2.77
CA LYS A 55 3.75 6.19 -2.13
C LYS A 55 3.94 4.78 -1.59
N HIS A 56 2.89 4.20 -0.99
CA HIS A 56 2.88 2.80 -0.54
C HIS A 56 3.18 1.84 -1.71
N GLU A 57 2.40 1.94 -2.79
CA GLU A 57 2.55 1.06 -3.95
C GLU A 57 3.90 1.28 -4.67
N GLN A 58 4.42 2.51 -4.69
CA GLN A 58 5.77 2.80 -5.21
C GLN A 58 6.84 2.05 -4.42
N THR A 59 6.74 2.02 -3.09
CA THR A 59 7.65 1.23 -2.26
C THR A 59 7.58 -0.26 -2.61
N HIS A 60 6.40 -0.84 -2.84
CA HIS A 60 6.29 -2.23 -3.31
C HIS A 60 6.99 -2.45 -4.65
N ILE A 61 6.86 -1.55 -5.63
CA ILE A 61 7.56 -1.67 -6.91
C ILE A 61 9.09 -1.67 -6.73
N GLU A 62 9.61 -0.78 -5.87
CA GLU A 62 11.04 -0.71 -5.57
C GLU A 62 11.54 -1.99 -4.87
N ARG A 63 10.77 -2.51 -3.91
CA ARG A 63 11.07 -3.76 -3.20
C ARG A 63 11.01 -4.97 -4.13
N GLN A 64 9.99 -5.06 -4.99
CA GLN A 64 9.86 -6.10 -6.01
C GLN A 64 11.04 -6.07 -6.99
N LYS A 65 11.49 -4.87 -7.40
CA LYS A 65 12.69 -4.71 -8.23
C LYS A 65 13.95 -5.21 -7.52
N LYS A 66 14.13 -4.87 -6.24
CA LYS A 66 15.31 -5.23 -5.44
C LYS A 66 15.41 -6.74 -5.17
N VAL A 67 14.29 -7.39 -4.86
CA VAL A 67 14.24 -8.82 -4.50
C VAL A 67 14.09 -9.73 -5.73
N GLY A 68 13.62 -9.17 -6.85
CA GLY A 68 13.12 -9.90 -8.01
C GLY A 68 11.63 -10.20 -7.84
N TRP A 69 10.79 -9.70 -8.73
CA TRP A 69 9.32 -9.66 -8.54
C TRP A 69 8.68 -11.06 -8.33
N VAL A 70 9.20 -12.10 -9.00
CA VAL A 70 8.75 -13.49 -8.83
C VAL A 70 9.08 -13.99 -7.41
N ASN A 71 10.33 -13.84 -6.98
CA ASN A 71 10.78 -14.25 -5.66
C ASN A 71 10.07 -13.45 -4.55
N TRP A 72 9.87 -12.15 -4.78
CA TRP A 72 9.09 -11.29 -3.90
C TRP A 72 7.66 -11.81 -3.73
N GLY A 73 6.98 -12.12 -4.84
CA GLY A 73 5.61 -12.64 -4.82
C GLY A 73 5.50 -13.97 -4.08
N LEU A 74 6.42 -14.92 -4.32
CA LEU A 74 6.44 -16.20 -3.62
C LEU A 74 6.64 -16.01 -2.10
N ARG A 75 7.61 -15.18 -1.70
CA ARG A 75 7.85 -14.90 -0.28
C ARG A 75 6.68 -14.18 0.37
N TYR A 76 6.03 -13.27 -0.35
CA TYR A 76 4.85 -12.55 0.14
C TYR A 76 3.67 -13.50 0.40
N ILE A 77 3.49 -14.54 -0.42
CA ILE A 77 2.44 -15.54 -0.21
C ILE A 77 2.78 -16.49 0.94
N PHE A 78 4.01 -17.01 1.00
CA PHE A 78 4.34 -18.10 1.92
C PHE A 78 4.98 -17.70 3.25
N SER A 79 5.47 -16.45 3.39
CA SER A 79 6.13 -15.99 4.62
C SER A 79 5.36 -14.84 5.26
N PRO A 80 4.59 -15.09 6.34
CA PRO A 80 3.89 -14.05 7.10
C PRO A 80 4.82 -12.92 7.56
N ASN A 81 6.01 -13.28 8.06
CA ASN A 81 7.00 -12.31 8.52
C ASN A 81 7.53 -11.44 7.36
N PHE A 82 7.81 -12.05 6.19
CA PHE A 82 8.20 -11.27 5.02
C PHE A 82 7.08 -10.30 4.61
N ARG A 83 5.84 -10.81 4.47
CA ARG A 83 4.66 -10.00 4.13
C ARG A 83 4.51 -8.81 5.07
N PHE A 84 4.51 -9.05 6.38
CA PHE A 84 4.37 -8.00 7.38
C PHE A 84 5.47 -6.93 7.24
N ASN A 85 6.73 -7.32 7.07
CA ASN A 85 7.83 -6.38 6.90
C ASN A 85 7.73 -5.56 5.60
N GLU A 86 7.25 -6.15 4.50
CA GLU A 86 7.00 -5.43 3.25
C GLU A 86 5.89 -4.39 3.41
N GLU A 87 4.78 -4.76 4.04
CA GLU A 87 3.67 -3.83 4.32
C GLU A 87 4.10 -2.72 5.28
N LEU A 88 4.86 -3.05 6.32
CA LEU A 88 5.34 -2.07 7.29
C LEU A 88 6.23 -1.03 6.63
N GLU A 89 7.15 -1.44 5.75
CA GLU A 89 8.01 -0.53 4.99
C GLU A 89 7.20 0.38 4.07
N ALA A 90 6.23 -0.18 3.34
CA ALA A 90 5.36 0.58 2.47
C ALA A 90 4.46 1.56 3.25
N ILE A 91 3.98 1.17 4.43
CA ILE A 91 3.21 2.04 5.34
C ILE A 91 4.07 3.18 5.89
N LYS A 92 5.34 2.93 6.25
CA LYS A 92 6.27 4.00 6.68
C LYS A 92 6.40 5.09 5.62
N SER A 93 6.47 4.72 4.34
CA SER A 93 6.46 5.69 3.23
C SER A 93 5.17 6.52 3.17
N SER A 94 4.01 5.90 3.40
CA SER A 94 2.73 6.63 3.50
C SER A 94 2.71 7.59 4.69
N ILE A 95 3.13 7.14 5.87
CA ILE A 95 3.18 7.92 7.10
C ILE A 95 4.08 9.14 6.91
N LYS A 96 5.28 8.95 6.35
CA LYS A 96 6.25 10.02 6.09
C LYS A 96 5.65 11.12 5.22
N TYR A 97 4.95 10.74 4.17
CA TYR A 97 4.26 11.69 3.31
C TYR A 97 3.13 12.41 4.06
N LEU A 98 2.25 11.67 4.76
CA LEU A 98 1.11 12.25 5.46
C LEU A 98 1.53 13.24 6.55
N LYS A 99 2.58 12.94 7.32
CA LYS A 99 3.13 13.89 8.30
C LYS A 99 3.60 15.18 7.67
N ASN A 100 4.32 15.11 6.55
CA ASN A 100 4.82 16.30 5.85
C ASN A 100 3.68 17.25 5.41
N VAL A 101 2.54 16.68 5.00
CA VAL A 101 1.36 17.46 4.60
C VAL A 101 0.38 17.71 5.76
N LYS A 102 0.79 17.47 7.00
CA LYS A 102 -0.03 17.62 8.22
C LYS A 102 -1.34 16.81 8.20
N GLY A 103 -1.32 15.66 7.52
CA GLY A 103 -2.41 14.69 7.49
C GLY A 103 -2.36 13.73 8.67
N ASN A 104 -3.44 12.96 8.84
CA ASN A 104 -3.55 11.93 9.87
C ASN A 104 -3.44 10.52 9.27
N PHE A 105 -2.85 9.60 10.02
CA PHE A 105 -2.82 8.17 9.71
C PHE A 105 -3.55 7.38 10.79
N ASP A 106 -4.49 6.52 10.39
CA ASP A 106 -5.28 5.70 11.30
C ASP A 106 -4.58 4.35 11.53
N THR A 107 -3.75 4.29 12.57
CA THR A 107 -3.00 3.09 12.93
C THR A 107 -3.92 1.95 13.35
N ALA A 108 -5.08 2.24 13.96
CA ALA A 108 -6.04 1.22 14.37
C ALA A 108 -6.69 0.54 13.16
N ARG A 109 -7.12 1.31 12.17
CA ARG A 109 -7.67 0.77 10.93
C ARG A 109 -6.62 -0.04 10.15
N SER A 110 -5.40 0.47 10.04
CA SER A 110 -4.31 -0.23 9.35
C SER A 110 -3.94 -1.53 10.07
N ALA A 111 -3.90 -1.55 11.41
CA ALA A 111 -3.69 -2.76 12.20
C ALA A 111 -4.76 -3.83 11.93
N LYS A 112 -6.05 -3.43 11.88
CA LYS A 112 -7.15 -4.35 11.53
C LYS A 112 -6.97 -4.98 10.16
N PHE A 113 -6.50 -4.21 9.17
CA PHE A 113 -6.24 -4.76 7.85
C PHE A 113 -5.09 -5.76 7.87
N LEU A 114 -3.93 -5.41 8.42
CA LEU A 114 -2.76 -6.31 8.50
C LEU A 114 -3.06 -7.61 9.26
N SER A 115 -3.90 -7.55 10.28
CA SER A 115 -4.32 -8.73 11.04
C SER A 115 -5.47 -9.53 10.41
N SER A 116 -5.99 -9.10 9.26
CA SER A 116 -7.14 -9.75 8.61
C SER A 116 -6.72 -10.78 7.56
N TRP A 117 -7.71 -11.56 7.12
CA TRP A 117 -7.57 -12.50 6.01
C TRP A 117 -7.07 -11.84 4.72
N LEU A 118 -7.30 -10.53 4.53
CA LEU A 118 -6.83 -9.78 3.36
C LEU A 118 -5.31 -9.86 3.21
N TYR A 119 -4.60 -9.85 4.35
CA TYR A 119 -3.14 -10.00 4.43
C TYR A 119 -2.76 -11.39 4.96
N LEU A 120 -3.66 -12.37 4.80
CA LEU A 120 -3.53 -13.76 5.24
C LEU A 120 -3.06 -13.87 6.70
N TRP A 121 -3.67 -13.06 7.59
CA TRP A 121 -3.40 -13.02 9.03
C TRP A 121 -1.89 -12.95 9.37
N CYS A 122 -1.15 -12.07 8.71
CA CYS A 122 0.31 -12.05 8.80
C CYS A 122 0.84 -11.70 10.20
N ILE A 123 0.03 -11.06 11.04
CA ILE A 123 0.35 -10.63 12.40
C ILE A 123 -0.93 -10.51 13.24
N SER A 124 -0.82 -10.57 14.57
CA SER A 124 -1.95 -10.25 15.47
C SER A 124 -2.24 -8.74 15.47
N TYR A 125 -3.50 -8.38 15.76
CA TYR A 125 -3.93 -6.97 15.81
C TYR A 125 -3.09 -6.16 16.80
N ASP A 126 -2.89 -6.65 18.03
CA ASP A 126 -2.17 -5.89 19.07
C ASP A 126 -0.72 -5.60 18.66
N LYS A 127 -0.03 -6.61 18.11
CA LYS A 127 1.34 -6.44 17.61
C LYS A 127 1.39 -5.51 16.40
N ALA A 128 0.42 -5.59 15.48
CA ALA A 128 0.34 -4.67 14.35
C ALA A 128 0.12 -3.24 14.83
N LYS A 129 -0.75 -3.03 15.82
CA LYS A 129 -1.07 -1.72 16.37
C LYS A 129 0.14 -1.10 17.06
N GLU A 130 0.81 -1.86 17.91
CA GLU A 130 2.05 -1.44 18.59
C GLU A 130 3.11 -0.97 17.58
N GLN A 131 3.39 -1.78 16.55
CA GLN A 131 4.39 -1.45 15.53
C GLN A 131 4.00 -0.22 14.71
N LEU A 132 2.71 -0.09 14.34
CA LEU A 132 2.22 1.05 13.57
C LEU A 132 2.21 2.36 14.39
N ASP A 133 1.89 2.29 15.67
CA ASP A 133 1.99 3.44 16.57
C ASP A 133 3.44 3.89 16.74
N GLY A 134 4.36 2.94 16.92
CA GLY A 134 5.80 3.22 16.94
C GLY A 134 6.25 3.92 15.65
N CYS A 135 5.87 3.39 14.49
CA CYS A 135 6.18 4.02 13.20
C CYS A 135 5.60 5.44 13.07
N TRP A 136 4.39 5.66 13.58
CA TRP A 136 3.79 6.98 13.59
C TRP A 136 4.51 7.96 14.54
N ILE A 137 5.17 7.49 15.60
CA ILE A 137 5.93 8.37 16.49
C ILE A 137 7.30 8.69 15.87
N GLU A 138 8.00 7.68 15.35
CA GLU A 138 9.40 7.76 14.89
C GLU A 138 9.62 8.58 13.60
N VAL A 139 8.73 8.40 12.61
CA VAL A 139 8.89 8.97 11.25
C VAL A 139 8.64 10.47 11.21
#